data_AF-A0AAU7YR98-F1
#
_entry.id   AF-A0AAU7YR98-F1
#
_cell.length_a   1.000
_cell.length_b   1.000
_cell.length_c   1.000
_cell.angle_alpha   90.00
_cell.angle_beta   90.00
_cell.angle_gamma   90.00
#
_symmetry.space_group_name_H-M   'P 1'
#
loop_
_entity.id
_entity.type
_entity.pdbx_description
1 polymer ?
#
loop_
_entity_poly.entity_id
_entity_poly.type
_entity_poly.pdbx_seq_one_letter_code
_entity_poly.pdbx_strand_id
1 'polypeptide(L)'
;MYYSIVISIVISLMKTVTSSNMLISLLALEYLSMGEYYVIVLSSTPESVGMNGLVIFLTMLVLEGSLGLTIMVSSTLKMTSIMAETMSSIKF
;
A
#
# COMPACT_ATOMS: atom_id res chain seq x y z
N MET A 1 10.09 -5.10 22.10
CA MET A 1 10.23 -4.42 20.79
C MET A 1 9.69 -5.27 19.63
N TYR A 2 10.05 -6.55 19.54
CA TYR A 2 9.51 -7.43 18.49
C TYR A 2 7.98 -7.59 18.55
N TYR A 3 7.43 -7.83 19.74
CA TYR A 3 5.98 -8.03 19.94
C TYR A 3 5.14 -6.81 19.55
N SER A 4 5.64 -5.59 19.80
CA SER A 4 4.97 -4.35 19.40
C SER A 4 4.94 -4.16 17.88
N ILE A 5 6.00 -4.57 17.17
CA ILE A 5 6.06 -4.52 15.71
C ILE A 5 5.11 -5.56 15.10
N VAL A 6 5.04 -6.76 15.69
CA VAL A 6 4.10 -7.80 15.24
C VAL A 6 2.65 -7.34 15.41
N ILE A 7 2.30 -6.73 16.55
CA ILE A 7 0.96 -6.18 16.78
C ILE A 7 0.66 -5.06 15.77
N SER A 8 1.62 -4.18 15.47
CA SER A 8 1.40 -3.11 14.49
C SER A 8 1.18 -3.65 13.07
N ILE A 9 1.88 -4.72 12.68
CA ILE A 9 1.66 -5.42 11.40
C ILE A 9 0.24 -6.00 11.33
N VAL A 10 -0.22 -6.69 12.38
CA VAL A 10 -1.57 -7.27 12.43
C VAL A 10 -2.66 -6.19 12.32
N ILE A 11 -2.48 -5.06 13.01
CA ILE A 11 -3.41 -3.93 12.91
C ILE A 11 -3.41 -3.35 11.48
N SER A 12 -2.24 -3.21 10.87
CA SER A 12 -2.12 -2.72 9.50
C SER A 12 -2.82 -3.64 8.51
N LEU A 13 -2.62 -4.95 8.65
CA LEU A 13 -3.27 -5.97 7.83
C LEU A 13 -4.80 -5.94 7.99
N MET A 14 -5.30 -5.78 9.21
CA MET A 14 -6.74 -5.60 9.41
C MET A 14 -7.24 -4.33 8.73
N LYS A 15 -6.44 -3.25 8.74
CA LYS A 15 -6.81 -1.99 8.13
C LYS A 15 -6.84 -2.07 6.60
N THR A 16 -5.89 -2.76 5.96
CA THR A 16 -5.86 -2.94 4.51
C THR A 16 -7.13 -3.65 4.02
N VAL A 17 -7.56 -4.70 4.72
CA VAL A 17 -8.73 -5.53 4.38
C VAL A 17 -10.06 -4.81 4.66
N THR A 18 -10.15 -4.08 5.77
CA THR A 18 -11.42 -3.47 6.20
C THR A 18 -11.66 -2.06 5.64
N SER A 19 -10.64 -1.39 5.10
CA SER A 19 -10.79 -0.03 4.61
C SER A 19 -11.63 0.03 3.34
N SER A 20 -12.68 0.85 3.35
CA SER A 20 -13.49 1.19 2.17
C SER A 20 -12.80 2.20 1.26
N ASN A 21 -11.82 2.94 1.77
CA ASN A 21 -11.05 3.91 1.02
C ASN A 21 -9.74 3.29 0.54
N MET A 22 -9.59 3.16 -0.78
CA MET A 22 -8.41 2.57 -1.42
C MET A 22 -7.10 3.28 -1.05
N LEU A 23 -7.12 4.61 -0.84
CA LEU A 23 -5.95 5.35 -0.40
C LEU A 23 -5.52 4.96 1.02
N ILE A 24 -6.48 4.73 1.92
CA ILE A 24 -6.20 4.26 3.28
C ILE A 24 -5.66 2.82 3.24
N SER A 25 -6.19 1.98 2.35
CA SER A 25 -5.67 0.62 2.12
C SER A 25 -4.23 0.65 1.65
N LEU A 26 -3.90 1.50 0.66
CA LEU A 26 -2.54 1.66 0.16
C LEU A 26 -1.58 2.15 1.25
N LEU A 27 -1.95 3.17 2.03
CA LEU A 27 -1.10 3.63 3.15
C LEU A 27 -0.88 2.55 4.22
N ALA A 28 -1.89 1.72 4.49
CA ALA A 28 -1.76 0.61 5.41
C ALA A 28 -0.86 -0.52 4.85
N LEU A 29 -0.85 -0.73 3.53
CA LEU A 29 0.11 -1.63 2.87
C LEU A 29 1.54 -1.12 3.01
N GLU A 30 1.77 0.17 2.75
CA GLU A 30 3.10 0.80 2.90
C GLU A 30 3.65 0.64 4.33
N TYR A 31 2.80 0.88 5.33
CA TYR A 31 3.17 0.71 6.73
C TYR A 31 3.45 -0.76 7.09
N LEU A 32 2.70 -1.70 6.50
CA LEU A 32 2.92 -3.13 6.69
C LEU A 32 4.27 -3.57 6.11
N SER A 33 4.55 -3.21 4.85
CA SER A 33 5.81 -3.53 4.18
C SER A 33 7.01 -2.98 4.96
N MET A 34 6.91 -1.75 5.48
CA MET A 34 7.97 -1.16 6.30
C MET A 34 8.12 -1.88 7.65
N GLY A 35 7.02 -2.31 8.26
CA GLY A 35 7.03 -3.12 9.48
C GLY A 35 7.76 -4.45 9.28
N GLU A 36 7.47 -5.15 8.19
CA GLU A 36 8.17 -6.40 7.81
C GLU A 36 9.66 -6.16 7.56
N TYR A 37 10.02 -5.06 6.90
CA TYR A 37 11.41 -4.69 6.71
C TYR A 37 12.16 -4.51 8.04
N TYR A 38 11.56 -3.82 9.01
CA TYR A 38 12.14 -3.70 10.35
C TYR A 38 12.33 -5.05 11.05
N VAL A 39 11.37 -5.97 10.92
CA VAL A 39 11.47 -7.33 11.46
C VAL A 39 12.67 -8.06 10.86
N ILE A 40 12.84 -7.98 9.53
CA ILE A 40 13.95 -8.60 8.80
C ILE A 40 15.28 -8.00 9.26
N VAL A 41 15.42 -6.67 9.30
CA VAL A 41 16.64 -5.99 9.76
C VAL A 41 17.00 -6.37 11.19
N LEU A 42 16.02 -6.47 12.09
CA LEU A 42 16.27 -6.86 13.48
C LEU A 42 16.63 -8.35 13.64
N SER A 43 16.17 -9.22 12.72
CA SER A 43 16.46 -10.66 12.77
C SER A 43 17.71 -11.09 12.00
N SER A 44 18.28 -10.21 11.18
CA SER A 44 19.35 -10.52 10.25
C SER A 44 20.69 -10.02 10.77
N THR A 45 21.79 -10.65 10.32
CA THR A 45 23.12 -10.12 10.60
C THR A 45 23.34 -8.86 9.76
N PRO A 46 24.02 -7.82 10.27
CA PRO A 46 24.20 -6.54 9.58
C PRO A 46 24.89 -6.68 8.21
N GLU A 47 25.65 -7.75 7.99
CA GLU A 47 26.30 -8.07 6.71
C GLU A 47 25.30 -8.58 5.64
N SER A 48 24.21 -9.22 6.06
CA SER A 48 23.25 -9.89 5.16
C SER A 48 22.20 -8.95 4.53
N VAL A 49 21.83 -7.86 5.22
CA VAL A 49 20.84 -6.87 4.75
C VAL A 49 21.55 -5.58 4.30
N GLY A 50 22.80 -5.68 3.86
CA GLY A 50 23.65 -4.53 3.50
C GLY A 50 22.95 -3.44 2.67
N MET A 51 23.46 -2.20 2.70
CA MET A 51 22.79 -1.00 2.16
C MET A 51 22.06 -1.17 0.82
N ASN A 52 22.59 -1.98 -0.10
CA ASN A 52 21.97 -2.28 -1.38
C ASN A 52 20.58 -2.94 -1.25
N GLY A 53 20.39 -3.83 -0.27
CA GLY A 53 19.09 -4.47 0.00
C GLY A 53 18.04 -3.47 0.49
N LEU A 54 18.45 -2.52 1.34
CA LEU A 54 17.59 -1.41 1.77
C LEU A 54 17.16 -0.54 0.58
N VAL A 55 18.11 -0.19 -0.29
CA VAL A 55 17.82 0.63 -1.48
C VAL A 55 16.86 -0.10 -2.41
N ILE A 56 17.10 -1.39 -2.70
CA ILE A 56 16.21 -2.19 -3.55
C ILE A 56 14.80 -2.26 -2.92
N PHE A 57 14.71 -2.55 -1.62
CA PHE A 57 13.43 -2.59 -0.91
C PHE A 57 12.65 -1.27 -1.04
N LEU A 58 13.30 -0.14 -0.74
CA LEU A 58 12.66 1.18 -0.89
C LEU A 58 12.24 1.47 -2.34
N THR A 59 13.05 1.09 -3.33
CA THR A 59 12.66 1.29 -4.74
C THR A 59 11.45 0.47 -5.13
N MET A 60 11.35 -0.78 -4.67
CA MET A 60 10.19 -1.63 -4.94
C MET A 60 8.93 -1.08 -4.27
N LEU A 61 9.06 -0.58 -3.04
CA LEU A 61 7.98 0.01 -2.28
C LEU A 61 7.45 1.29 -2.95
N VAL A 62 8.34 2.17 -3.45
CA VAL A 62 7.95 3.33 -4.26
C VAL A 62 7.25 2.92 -5.56
N LEU A 63 7.74 1.89 -6.24
CA LEU A 63 7.13 1.40 -7.48
C LEU A 63 5.72 0.84 -7.22
N GLU A 64 5.56 0.02 -6.18
CA GLU A 64 4.25 -0.51 -5.76
C GLU A 64 3.27 0.61 -5.45
N GLY A 65 3.65 1.57 -4.60
CA GLY A 65 2.82 2.71 -4.23
C GLY A 65 2.41 3.55 -5.46
N SER A 66 3.34 3.78 -6.39
CA SER A 66 3.05 4.53 -7.63
C SER A 66 2.06 3.81 -8.55
N LEU A 67 2.18 2.48 -8.68
CA LEU A 67 1.25 1.66 -9.44
C LEU A 67 -0.13 1.62 -8.77
N GLY A 68 -0.17 1.45 -7.44
CA GLY A 68 -1.40 1.46 -6.65
C GLY A 68 -2.18 2.78 -6.80
N LEU A 69 -1.48 3.91 -6.71
CA LEU A 69 -2.07 5.24 -6.93
C LEU A 69 -2.55 5.42 -8.37
N THR A 70 -1.79 4.96 -9.36
CA THR A 70 -2.19 5.03 -10.78
C THR A 70 -3.46 4.23 -11.02
N ILE A 71 -3.57 3.03 -10.45
CA ILE A 71 -4.78 2.20 -10.54
C ILE A 71 -5.96 2.91 -9.87
N MET A 72 -5.76 3.47 -8.67
CA MET A 72 -6.79 4.23 -7.95
C MET A 72 -7.31 5.43 -8.76
N VAL A 73 -6.41 6.22 -9.36
CA VAL A 73 -6.81 7.36 -10.21
C VAL A 73 -7.54 6.85 -11.46
N SER A 74 -7.07 5.77 -12.08
CA SER A 74 -7.73 5.21 -13.26
C SER A 74 -9.13 4.66 -12.95
N SER A 75 -9.33 4.04 -11.78
CA SER A 75 -10.62 3.46 -11.38
C SER A 75 -11.63 4.54 -11.02
N THR A 76 -11.18 5.59 -10.31
CA THR A 76 -12.01 6.76 -10.00
C THR A 76 -12.44 7.50 -11.26
N LEU A 77 -11.53 7.73 -12.21
CA LEU A 77 -11.86 8.34 -13.50
C LEU A 77 -12.87 7.50 -14.30
N LYS A 78 -12.68 6.18 -14.37
CA LYS A 78 -13.64 5.27 -15.04
C LYS A 78 -15.03 5.30 -14.38
N MET A 79 -15.09 5.35 -13.05
CA MET A 79 -16.37 5.44 -12.33
C MET A 79 -17.09 6.75 -12.67
N THR A 80 -16.34 7.87 -12.70
CA THR A 80 -16.91 9.18 -13.04
C THR A 80 -17.37 9.26 -14.50
N SER A 81 -16.66 8.64 -15.45
CA SER A 81 -17.07 8.62 -16.85
C SER A 81 -18.34 7.79 -17.06
N ILE A 82 -18.45 6.62 -16.41
CA ILE A 82 -19.66 5.78 -16.47
C ILE A 82 -20.85 6.52 -15.84
N MET A 83 -20.67 7.19 -14.70
CA MET A 83 -21.75 8.00 -14.11
C MET A 83 -22.17 9.16 -15.04
N ALA A 84 -21.22 9.83 -15.70
CA ALA A 84 -21.53 10.89 -16.66
C ALA A 84 -22.29 10.37 -17.90
N GLU A 85 -21.92 9.20 -18.43
CA GLU A 85 -22.64 8.53 -19.53
C GLU A 85 -24.08 8.14 -19.12
N THR A 86 -24.28 7.60 -17.91
CA THR A 86 -25.64 7.27 -17.42
C THR A 86 -26.51 8.51 -17.21
N MET A 87 -25.95 9.61 -16.66
CA MET A 87 -26.68 10.87 -16.47
C MET A 87 -27.04 11.55 -17.80
N SER A 88 -26.15 11.50 -18.80
CA SER A 88 -26.41 12.04 -20.14
C SER A 88 -27.40 11.20 -20.97
N SER A 89 -27.65 9.94 -20.58
CA SER A 89 -28.67 9.08 -21.20
C SER A 89 -30.11 9.35 -20.73
N ILE A 90 -30.29 10.19 -19.70
CA ILE A 90 -31.60 10.69 -19.28
C ILE A 90 -32.05 11.75 -20.31
N LYS A 91 -32.71 11.31 -21.37
CA LYS A 91 -33.41 12.18 -22.32
C LYS A 91 -34.63 12.80 -21.62
N PHE A 92 -34.73 14.13 -21.66
CA PHE A 92 -35.94 14.89 -21.33
C PHE A 92 -37.09 14.59 -22.31
#